data_AF-A0AAN8FUC4-F1
#
_entry.id   AF-A0AAN8FUC4-F1
#
_cell.length_a   1.000
_cell.length_b   1.000
_cell.length_c   1.000
_cell.angle_alpha   90.00
_cell.angle_beta   90.00
_cell.angle_gamma   90.00
#
_symmetry.space_group_name_H-M   'P 1'
#
loop_
_entity.id
_entity.type
_entity.pdbx_description
1 polymer ?
#
loop_
_entity_poly.entity_id
_entity_poly.type
_entity_poly.pdbx_seq_one_letter_code
_entity_poly.pdbx_strand_id
1 'polypeptide(L)'
;MTKSEAVQAYIEGVRTLAKRLPDLVEEWKDDQDPRIPDRNRYVPEDEREEFERITREGKLARRERDAAQRAKEEALGWWDE
;
A
#
# COMPACT_ATOMS: atom_id res chain seq x y z
N MET A 1 -2.64 29.67 18.16
CA MET A 1 -1.60 29.01 17.37
C MET A 1 -0.52 30.03 17.03
N THR A 2 0.67 29.88 17.58
CA THR A 2 1.84 30.70 17.26
C THR A 2 2.55 30.17 16.00
N LYS A 3 3.44 30.98 15.41
CA LYS A 3 4.28 30.54 14.28
C LYS A 3 5.11 29.29 14.64
N SER A 4 5.66 29.25 15.86
CA SER A 4 6.47 28.13 16.34
C SER A 4 5.64 26.85 16.51
N GLU A 5 4.41 26.96 17.02
CA GLU A 5 3.48 25.83 17.13
C GLU A 5 3.12 25.27 15.74
N ALA A 6 2.85 26.15 14.76
CA ALA A 6 2.55 25.73 13.38
C ALA A 6 3.73 25.00 12.72
N VAL A 7 4.96 25.47 12.94
CA VAL A 7 6.18 24.82 12.42
C VAL A 7 6.38 23.44 13.04
N GLN A 8 6.18 23.30 14.35
CA GLN A 8 6.27 21.99 15.00
C GLN A 8 5.22 21.02 14.46
N ALA A 9 3.97 21.45 14.35
CA ALA A 9 2.90 20.62 13.79
C ALA A 9 3.21 20.16 12.36
N TYR A 10 3.79 21.02 11.52
CA TYR A 10 4.23 20.65 10.17
C TYR A 10 5.34 19.59 10.20
N ILE A 11 6.38 19.78 11.02
CA ILE A 11 7.50 18.83 11.13
C ILE A 11 6.99 17.47 11.61
N GLU A 12 6.12 17.44 12.62
CA GLU A 12 5.51 16.22 13.13
C GLU A 12 4.62 15.54 12.09
N GLY A 13 3.87 16.33 11.32
CA GLY A 13 3.07 15.84 10.19
C GLY A 13 3.93 15.16 9.13
N VAL A 14 5.02 15.79 8.69
CA VAL A 14 5.96 15.22 7.71
C VAL A 14 6.61 13.95 8.24
N ARG A 15 7.06 13.95 9.50
CA ARG A 15 7.65 12.75 10.13
C ARG A 15 6.66 11.59 10.22
N THR A 16 5.40 11.89 10.54
CA THR A 16 4.33 10.89 10.58
C THR A 16 4.05 10.34 9.18
N LEU A 17 3.99 11.21 8.17
CA LEU A 17 3.78 10.80 6.79
C LEU A 17 4.94 9.93 6.27
N ALA A 18 6.19 10.30 6.55
CA ALA A 18 7.35 9.52 6.14
C ALA A 18 7.33 8.08 6.71
N LYS A 19 6.86 7.91 7.96
CA LYS A 19 6.67 6.59 8.56
C LYS A 19 5.57 5.76 7.88
N ARG A 20 4.51 6.42 7.43
CA ARG A 20 3.36 5.78 6.76
C ARG A 20 3.54 5.59 5.26
N LEU A 21 4.51 6.27 4.66
CA LEU A 21 4.69 6.29 3.20
C LEU A 21 4.84 4.88 2.60
N PRO A 22 5.60 3.94 3.18
CA PRO A 22 5.68 2.58 2.62
C PRO A 22 4.32 1.88 2.55
N ASP A 23 3.53 1.97 3.62
CA ASP A 23 2.19 1.36 3.68
C ASP A 23 1.24 2.03 2.69
N LEU A 24 1.28 3.36 2.58
CA LEU A 24 0.46 4.12 1.62
C LEU A 24 0.79 3.76 0.17
N VAL A 25 2.07 3.52 -0.14
CA VAL A 25 2.49 3.06 -1.47
C VAL A 25 1.92 1.67 -1.75
N GLU A 26 1.95 0.77 -0.78
CA GLU A 26 1.40 -0.58 -0.93
C GLU A 26 -0.12 -0.57 -1.05
N GLU A 27 -0.83 0.27 -0.30
CA GLU A 27 -2.27 0.50 -0.46
C GLU A 27 -2.60 1.06 -1.84
N TRP A 28 -1.84 2.05 -2.30
CA TRP A 28 -2.03 2.62 -3.63
C TRP A 28 -1.84 1.58 -4.74
N LYS A 29 -0.80 0.74 -4.64
CA LYS A 29 -0.59 -0.37 -5.59
C LYS A 29 -1.73 -1.39 -5.55
N ASP A 30 -2.26 -1.71 -4.36
CA ASP A 30 -3.42 -2.61 -4.24
C ASP A 30 -4.63 -2.03 -4.99
N ASP A 31 -4.91 -0.74 -4.81
CA ASP A 31 -6.03 -0.05 -5.46
C ASP A 31 -5.86 0.07 -6.99
N GLN A 32 -4.64 -0.07 -7.52
CA GLN A 32 -4.35 -0.05 -8.95
C GLN A 32 -4.32 -1.45 -9.61
N ASP A 33 -4.29 -2.55 -8.84
CA ASP A 33 -4.25 -3.90 -9.41
C ASP A 33 -5.67 -4.36 -9.76
N PRO A 34 -6.02 -4.54 -11.05
CA PRO A 34 -7.38 -4.94 -11.46
C PRO A 34 -7.77 -6.35 -11.00
N ARG A 35 -6.83 -7.14 -10.45
CA ARG A 35 -7.09 -8.47 -9.87
C ARG A 35 -7.57 -8.38 -8.42
N ILE A 36 -7.46 -7.21 -7.79
CA ILE A 36 -7.91 -6.96 -6.43
C ILE A 36 -9.27 -6.25 -6.52
N PRO A 37 -10.31 -6.77 -5.83
CA PRO A 37 -11.60 -6.10 -5.81
C PRO A 37 -11.52 -4.64 -5.32
N ASP A 38 -12.30 -3.75 -5.94
CA ASP A 38 -12.40 -2.34 -5.53
C ASP A 38 -12.89 -2.23 -4.08
N ARG A 39 -12.08 -1.60 -3.21
CA ARG A 39 -12.38 -1.38 -1.80
C ARG A 39 -13.64 -0.53 -1.58
N ASN A 40 -14.00 0.33 -2.52
CA ASN A 40 -15.14 1.24 -2.39
C ASN A 40 -16.46 0.67 -2.93
N ARG A 41 -16.43 -0.55 -3.49
CA ARG A 41 -17.64 -1.21 -3.99
C ARG A 41 -18.56 -1.60 -2.83
N TYR A 42 -19.87 -1.48 -3.06
CA TYR A 42 -20.87 -2.06 -2.16
C TYR A 42 -20.80 -3.59 -2.17
N VAL A 43 -20.70 -4.20 -0.99
CA VAL A 43 -20.68 -5.65 -0.78
C VAL A 43 -21.85 -6.04 0.13
N PRO A 44 -22.80 -6.86 -0.37
CA PRO A 44 -23.86 -7.45 0.45
C PRO A 44 -23.30 -8.21 1.67
N GLU A 45 -24.06 -8.25 2.77
CA GLU A 45 -23.59 -8.87 4.02
C GLU A 45 -23.22 -10.34 3.87
N ASP A 46 -23.99 -11.09 3.09
CA ASP A 46 -23.79 -12.50 2.76
C ASP A 46 -22.53 -12.76 1.91
N GLU A 47 -22.04 -11.75 1.19
CA GLU A 47 -20.84 -11.82 0.36
C GLU A 47 -19.58 -11.27 1.07
N ARG A 48 -19.70 -10.65 2.25
CA ARG A 48 -18.58 -9.94 2.91
C ARG A 48 -17.39 -10.84 3.19
N GLU A 49 -17.61 -12.03 3.75
CA GLU A 49 -16.53 -12.95 4.08
C GLU A 49 -15.76 -13.42 2.84
N GLU A 50 -16.49 -13.74 1.77
CA GLU A 50 -15.90 -14.14 0.50
C GLU A 50 -15.13 -12.98 -0.14
N PHE A 51 -15.70 -11.78 -0.13
CA PHE A 51 -15.04 -10.57 -0.61
C PHE A 51 -13.74 -10.29 0.14
N GLU A 52 -13.75 -10.38 1.47
CA GLU A 52 -12.57 -10.19 2.30
C GLU A 52 -11.50 -11.26 2.02
N ARG A 53 -11.91 -12.51 1.84
CA ARG A 53 -11.01 -13.61 1.47
C ARG A 53 -10.35 -13.35 0.12
N ILE A 54 -11.13 -13.10 -0.93
CA ILE A 54 -10.63 -12.84 -2.29
C ILE A 54 -9.70 -11.61 -2.29
N THR A 55 -10.09 -10.56 -1.58
CA THR A 55 -9.27 -9.34 -1.46
C THR A 55 -7.93 -9.66 -0.78
N ARG A 56 -7.93 -10.42 0.32
CA ARG A 56 -6.70 -10.80 1.03
C ARG A 56 -5.78 -11.66 0.15
N GLU A 57 -6.33 -12.64 -0.53
CA GLU A 57 -5.59 -13.51 -1.45
C GLU A 57 -5.01 -12.72 -2.63
N GLY A 58 -5.79 -11.81 -3.22
CA GLY A 58 -5.35 -10.94 -4.31
C GLY A 58 -4.19 -10.04 -3.89
N LYS A 59 -4.28 -9.41 -2.71
CA LYS A 59 -3.22 -8.57 -2.13
C LYS A 59 -1.94 -9.37 -1.88
N LEU A 60 -2.05 -10.57 -1.32
CA LEU A 60 -0.90 -11.45 -1.07
C LEU A 60 -0.22 -11.83 -2.38
N ALA A 61 -0.98 -12.32 -3.35
CA ALA A 61 -0.47 -12.73 -4.65
C ALA A 61 0.20 -11.57 -5.41
N ARG A 62 -0.30 -10.34 -5.26
CA ARG A 62 0.31 -9.14 -5.83
C ARG A 62 1.68 -8.87 -5.21
N ARG A 63 1.78 -8.89 -3.88
CA ARG A 63 3.04 -8.69 -3.15
C ARG A 63 4.08 -9.76 -3.48
N GLU A 64 3.65 -11.01 -3.63
CA GLU A 64 4.54 -12.11 -4.05
C GLU A 64 5.12 -11.86 -5.46
N ARG A 65 4.31 -11.38 -6.40
CA ARG A 65 4.79 -11.00 -7.75
C ARG A 65 5.76 -9.83 -7.69
N ASP A 66 5.46 -8.79 -6.92
CA ASP A 66 6.33 -7.62 -6.76
C ASP A 66 7.69 -8.02 -6.16
N ALA A 67 7.68 -8.89 -5.15
CA ALA A 67 8.89 -9.42 -4.52
C ALA A 67 9.70 -10.28 -5.50
N ALA A 68 9.05 -11.18 -6.25
CA ALA A 68 9.70 -11.99 -7.26
C ALA A 68 10.29 -11.14 -8.40
N GLN A 69 9.61 -10.05 -8.78
CA GLN A 69 10.10 -9.12 -9.78
C GLN A 69 11.33 -8.35 -9.27
N ARG A 70 11.28 -7.82 -8.04
CA ARG A 70 12.45 -7.17 -7.42
C ARG A 70 13.65 -8.11 -7.32
N ALA A 71 13.46 -9.34 -6.87
CA ALA A 71 14.53 -10.34 -6.80
C ALA A 71 15.15 -10.63 -8.19
N LYS A 72 14.35 -10.61 -9.26
CA LYS A 72 14.86 -10.74 -10.64
C LYS A 72 15.66 -9.51 -11.06
N GLU A 73 15.17 -8.32 -10.77
CA GLU A 73 15.86 -7.07 -11.12
C GLU A 73 17.18 -6.91 -10.36
N GLU A 74 17.20 -7.27 -9.06
CA GLU A 74 18.41 -7.35 -8.24
C GLU A 74 19.42 -8.35 -8.83
N ALA A 75 18.97 -9.55 -9.21
CA ALA A 75 19.82 -10.55 -9.85
C ALA A 75 20.37 -10.11 -11.22
N LEU A 76 19.66 -9.23 -11.93
CA LEU A 76 20.09 -8.64 -13.20
C LEU A 76 20.99 -7.39 -13.01
N GLY A 77 21.25 -6.98 -11.77
CA GLY A 77 22.03 -5.78 -11.46
C GLY A 77 21.34 -4.50 -11.91
N TRP A 78 20.00 -4.48 -11.97
CA TRP A 78 19.22 -3.29 -12.34
C TRP A 78 19.00 -2.33 -11.16
N TRP A 79 19.35 -2.79 -9.97
CA TRP A 79 19.42 -2.01 -8.76
C TRP A 79 20.87 -2.06 -8.28
N ASP A 80 21.61 -0.97 -8.50
CA ASP A 80 22.94 -0.76 -7.89
C ASP A 80 22.76 -0.44 -6.39
N GLU A 81 23.70 -0.91 -5.56
CA GLU A 81 23.79 -0.61 -4.11
C GLU A 81 23.83 0.90 -3.79
#